data_AF-A0A7S3TJ70-F1
#
_entry.id   AF-A0A7S3TJ70-F1
#
_cell.length_a   1.000
_cell.length_b   1.000
_cell.length_c   1.000
_cell.angle_alpha   90.00
_cell.angle_beta   90.00
_cell.angle_gamma   90.00
#
_symmetry.space_group_name_H-M   'P 1'
#
loop_
_entity.id
_entity.type
_entity.pdbx_description
1 polymer ?
#
loop_
_entity_poly.entity_id
_entity_poly.type
_entity_poly.pdbx_seq_one_letter_code
_entity_poly.pdbx_strand_id
1 'polypeptide(L)'
;ATTDPYYVAKEEVQTAIKKVNEMHDEWKQLLNTENTAKSTRFQHLHGEISGELRQLDYDLQDITATISMVEDNRAKFQITDSEIASRKKFVSDTRNKVMVLTESV
;
A
#
# COMPACT_ATOMS: atom_id res chain seq x y z
N ALA A 1 -7.46 17.30 20.59
CA ALA A 1 -7.71 15.90 20.23
C ALA A 1 -6.56 15.46 19.34
N THR A 2 -5.72 14.53 19.79
CA THR A 2 -4.67 13.93 18.95
C THR A 2 -5.34 12.94 18.00
N THR A 3 -5.37 13.27 16.72
CA THR A 3 -5.82 12.36 15.65
C THR A 3 -5.09 11.03 15.80
N ASP A 4 -5.81 9.91 15.83
CA ASP A 4 -5.21 8.58 15.93
C ASP A 4 -4.28 8.37 14.71
N PRO A 5 -2.97 8.13 14.94
CA PRO A 5 -1.97 8.01 13.87
C PRO A 5 -2.31 6.95 12.83
N TYR A 6 -3.11 5.94 13.18
CA TYR A 6 -3.56 4.93 12.23
C TYR A 6 -4.30 5.54 11.02
N TYR A 7 -5.15 6.56 11.24
CA TYR A 7 -5.92 7.15 10.14
C TYR A 7 -5.04 7.94 9.18
N VAL A 8 -3.99 8.58 9.69
CA VAL A 8 -2.99 9.27 8.86
C VAL A 8 -2.24 8.24 8.01
N ALA A 9 -1.72 7.17 8.63
CA ALA A 9 -1.04 6.10 7.91
C ALA A 9 -1.95 5.41 6.87
N LYS A 10 -3.23 5.24 7.20
CA LYS A 10 -4.25 4.72 6.27
C LYS A 10 -4.40 5.63 5.05
N GLU A 11 -4.52 6.94 5.24
CA GLU A 11 -4.65 7.91 4.14
C GLU A 11 -3.39 7.95 3.26
N GLU A 12 -2.21 7.87 3.86
CA GLU A 12 -0.93 7.80 3.15
C GLU A 12 -0.86 6.54 2.27
N VAL A 13 -1.18 5.37 2.83
CA VAL A 13 -1.26 4.11 2.08
C VAL A 13 -2.27 4.18 0.94
N GLN A 14 -3.46 4.74 1.18
CA GLN A 14 -4.48 4.90 0.13
C GLN A 14 -4.01 5.82 -1.00
N THR A 15 -3.30 6.90 -0.65
CA THR A 15 -2.73 7.84 -1.63
C THR A 15 -1.63 7.18 -2.45
N ALA A 16 -0.71 6.46 -1.80
CA ALA A 16 0.36 5.72 -2.47
C ALA A 16 -0.20 4.64 -3.43
N ILE A 17 -1.22 3.88 -3.03
CA ILE A 17 -1.88 2.91 -3.92
C ILE A 17 -2.50 3.60 -5.14
N LYS A 18 -3.16 4.76 -4.95
CA LYS A 18 -3.75 5.49 -6.07
C LYS A 18 -2.65 5.90 -7.07
N LYS A 19 -1.55 6.47 -6.57
CA LYS A 19 -0.38 6.84 -7.38
C LYS A 19 0.18 5.63 -8.14
N VAL A 20 0.36 4.49 -7.47
CA VAL A 20 0.88 3.26 -8.09
C VAL A 20 -0.05 2.74 -9.19
N ASN A 21 -1.37 2.81 -9.00
CA ASN A 21 -2.31 2.42 -10.06
C ASN A 21 -2.22 3.34 -11.27
N GLU A 22 -2.12 4.65 -11.08
CA GLU A 22 -1.95 5.63 -12.17
C GLU A 22 -0.65 5.36 -12.95
N MET A 23 0.47 5.12 -12.25
CA MET A 23 1.74 4.74 -12.87
C MET A 23 1.64 3.39 -13.60
N HIS A 24 0.95 2.42 -13.02
CA HIS A 24 0.78 1.09 -13.61
C HIS A 24 -0.09 1.12 -14.87
N ASP A 25 -1.13 1.97 -14.92
CA ASP A 25 -1.94 2.17 -16.12
C ASP A 25 -1.09 2.75 -17.26
N GLU A 26 -0.25 3.75 -16.97
CA GLU A 26 0.72 4.28 -17.95
C GLU A 26 1.73 3.20 -18.39
N TRP A 27 2.28 2.44 -17.44
CA TRP A 27 3.22 1.36 -17.72
C TRP A 27 2.61 0.31 -18.68
N LYS A 28 1.35 -0.06 -18.47
CA LYS A 28 0.61 -0.95 -19.38
C LYS A 28 0.42 -0.35 -20.77
N GLN A 29 0.17 0.96 -20.88
CA GLN A 29 0.06 1.61 -22.19
C GLN A 29 1.40 1.54 -22.93
N LEU A 30 2.51 1.85 -22.25
CA LEU A 30 3.86 1.79 -22.83
C LEU A 30 4.25 0.36 -23.23
N LEU A 31 3.87 -0.65 -22.42
CA LEU A 31 4.10 -2.06 -22.73
C LEU A 31 3.49 -2.48 -24.08
N ASN A 32 2.33 -1.91 -24.43
CA ASN A 32 1.61 -2.23 -25.66
C ASN A 32 2.00 -1.36 -26.86
N THR A 33 2.63 -0.20 -26.64
CA THR A 33 2.83 0.82 -27.68
C THR A 33 4.30 1.09 -28.04
N GLU A 34 5.25 0.71 -27.18
CA GLU A 34 6.68 0.99 -27.38
C GLU A 34 7.55 -0.26 -27.41
N ASN A 35 8.76 -0.13 -27.96
CA ASN A 35 9.82 -1.12 -27.75
C ASN A 35 10.41 -0.94 -26.34
N THR A 36 9.86 -1.66 -25.37
CA THR A 36 10.19 -1.56 -23.94
C THR A 36 11.67 -1.79 -23.63
N ALA A 37 12.39 -2.57 -24.45
CA ALA A 37 13.82 -2.80 -24.27
C ALA A 37 14.67 -1.53 -24.51
N LYS A 38 14.14 -0.54 -25.24
CA LYS A 38 14.82 0.73 -25.55
C LYS A 38 14.16 1.95 -24.90
N SER A 39 12.97 1.79 -24.33
CA SER A 39 12.24 2.89 -23.72
C SER A 39 12.77 3.16 -22.30
N THR A 40 13.58 4.20 -22.15
CA THR A 40 14.06 4.68 -20.84
C THR A 40 12.89 5.05 -19.93
N ARG A 41 11.81 5.59 -20.50
CA ARG A 41 10.58 5.92 -19.76
C ARG A 41 9.95 4.67 -19.15
N PHE A 42 9.79 3.61 -19.95
CA PHE A 42 9.24 2.34 -19.47
C PHE A 42 10.10 1.74 -18.35
N GLN A 43 11.43 1.70 -18.53
CA GLN A 43 12.35 1.16 -17.54
C GLN A 43 12.34 1.96 -16.23
N HIS A 44 12.28 3.29 -16.32
CA HIS A 44 12.17 4.16 -15.15
C HIS A 44 10.88 3.91 -14.40
N LEU A 45 9.74 3.94 -15.12
CA LEU A 45 8.42 3.75 -14.53
C LEU A 45 8.27 2.36 -13.88
N HIS A 46 8.82 1.31 -14.50
CA HIS A 46 8.87 -0.03 -13.91
C HIS A 46 9.65 -0.05 -12.58
N GLY A 47 10.79 0.65 -12.52
CA GLY A 47 11.58 0.80 -11.30
C GLY A 47 10.85 1.60 -10.21
N GLU A 48 10.18 2.69 -10.57
CA GLU A 48 9.38 3.50 -9.65
C GLU A 48 8.22 2.70 -9.06
N ILE A 49 7.45 1.99 -9.89
CA ILE A 49 6.36 1.12 -9.43
C ILE A 49 6.89 0.06 -8.45
N SER A 50 7.99 -0.60 -8.81
CA SER A 50 8.60 -1.63 -7.95
C SER A 50 9.06 -1.07 -6.60
N GLY A 51 9.65 0.13 -6.60
CA GLY A 51 10.08 0.82 -5.39
C GLY A 51 8.90 1.19 -4.47
N GLU A 52 7.84 1.75 -5.06
CA GLU A 52 6.64 2.19 -4.34
C GLU A 52 5.84 1.00 -3.78
N LEU A 53 5.73 -0.09 -4.53
CA LEU A 53 5.12 -1.34 -4.04
C LEU A 53 5.89 -1.93 -2.85
N ARG A 54 7.22 -1.85 -2.88
CA ARG A 54 8.06 -2.30 -1.77
C ARG A 54 7.89 -1.40 -0.53
N GLN A 55 7.82 -0.08 -0.72
CA GLN A 55 7.56 0.84 0.39
C GLN A 55 6.18 0.56 1.01
N LEU A 56 5.15 0.36 0.19
CA LEU A 56 3.82 -0.03 0.65
C LEU A 56 3.83 -1.32 1.47
N ASP A 57 4.63 -2.32 1.10
CA ASP A 57 4.74 -3.55 1.90
C ASP A 57 5.31 -3.27 3.30
N TYR A 58 6.35 -2.43 3.41
CA TYR A 58 6.89 -2.00 4.70
C TYR A 58 5.87 -1.23 5.53
N ASP A 59 5.16 -0.27 4.94
CA ASP A 59 4.13 0.51 5.64
C ASP A 59 3.02 -0.41 6.19
N LEU A 60 2.61 -1.43 5.42
CA LEU A 60 1.61 -2.40 5.85
C LEU A 60 2.11 -3.32 6.96
N GLN A 61 3.40 -3.68 6.96
CA GLN A 61 4.02 -4.42 8.07
C GLN A 61 3.98 -3.59 9.36
N ASP A 62 4.35 -2.31 9.30
CA ASP A 62 4.35 -1.41 10.46
C ASP A 62 2.93 -1.17 11.01
N ILE A 63 1.94 -0.97 10.12
CA ILE A 63 0.54 -0.86 10.50
C ILE A 63 0.06 -2.16 11.17
N THR A 64 0.46 -3.33 10.65
CA THR A 64 0.09 -4.63 11.25
C THR A 64 0.67 -4.79 12.65
N ALA A 65 1.94 -4.43 12.83
CA ALA A 65 2.61 -4.47 14.13
C ALA A 65 1.92 -3.53 15.12
N THR A 66 1.53 -2.33 14.67
CA THR A 66 0.80 -1.35 15.48
C THR A 66 -0.58 -1.87 15.89
N ILE A 67 -1.33 -2.45 14.96
CA ILE A 67 -2.64 -3.06 15.25
C ILE A 67 -2.49 -4.16 16.31
N SER A 68 -1.49 -5.03 16.17
CA SER A 68 -1.23 -6.12 17.11
C SER A 68 -0.87 -5.59 18.50
N MET A 69 0.01 -4.58 18.59
CA MET A 69 0.35 -3.92 19.85
C MET A 69 -0.88 -3.31 20.54
N VAL A 70 -1.75 -2.63 19.78
CA VAL A 70 -2.96 -2.01 20.31
C VAL A 70 -3.97 -3.07 20.77
N GLU A 71 -4.08 -4.17 20.03
CA GLU A 71 -4.93 -5.30 20.38
C GLU A 71 -4.46 -6.02 21.65
N ASP A 72 -3.16 -6.17 21.86
CA ASP A 72 -2.60 -6.75 23.09
C ASP A 72 -2.77 -5.83 24.31
N ASN A 73 -3.00 -4.53 24.09
CA ASN A 73 -3.05 -3.50 25.14
C ASN A 73 -4.39 -2.75 25.18
N ARG A 74 -5.52 -3.45 24.92
CA ARG A 74 -6.84 -2.79 24.73
C ARG A 74 -7.27 -1.87 25.89
N ALA A 75 -6.94 -2.22 27.12
CA ALA A 75 -7.28 -1.41 28.30
C ALA A 75 -6.68 0.00 28.24
N LYS A 76 -5.49 0.15 27.63
CA LYS A 76 -4.80 1.44 27.47
C LYS A 76 -5.38 2.27 26.32
N PHE A 77 -5.76 1.62 25.22
CA PHE A 77 -6.17 2.29 23.99
C PHE A 77 -7.68 2.47 23.83
N GLN A 78 -8.49 1.77 24.63
CA GLN A 78 -9.96 1.85 24.61
C GLN A 78 -10.56 1.63 23.22
N ILE A 79 -9.95 0.73 22.43
CA ILE A 79 -10.38 0.39 21.07
C ILE A 79 -11.40 -0.75 21.09
N THR A 80 -12.36 -0.71 20.17
CA THR A 80 -13.38 -1.77 20.05
C THR A 80 -12.90 -2.91 19.16
N ASP A 81 -13.50 -4.09 19.33
CA ASP A 81 -13.29 -5.23 18.43
C ASP A 81 -13.63 -4.90 16.98
N SER A 82 -14.72 -4.17 16.76
CA SER A 82 -15.14 -3.74 15.43
C SER A 82 -14.09 -2.84 14.76
N GLU A 83 -13.46 -1.96 15.54
CA GLU A 83 -12.41 -1.08 15.03
C GLU A 83 -11.17 -1.90 14.66
N ILE A 84 -10.67 -2.76 15.55
CA ILE A 84 -9.53 -3.65 15.23
C ILE A 84 -9.80 -4.50 13.99
N ALA A 85 -10.99 -5.09 13.88
CA ALA A 85 -11.38 -5.90 12.74
C ALA A 85 -11.37 -5.08 11.43
N SER A 86 -11.88 -3.84 11.46
CA SER A 86 -11.84 -2.92 10.33
C SER A 86 -10.41 -2.60 9.91
N ARG A 87 -9.49 -2.35 10.86
CA ARG A 87 -8.08 -2.08 10.58
C ARG A 87 -7.38 -3.28 9.96
N LYS A 88 -7.58 -4.48 10.53
CA LYS A 88 -7.03 -5.74 9.98
C LYS A 88 -7.55 -6.01 8.56
N LYS A 89 -8.85 -5.77 8.33
CA LYS A 89 -9.46 -5.91 7.00
C LYS A 89 -8.84 -4.95 5.99
N PHE A 90 -8.66 -3.68 6.35
CA PHE A 90 -8.01 -2.70 5.47
C PHE A 90 -6.61 -3.16 5.04
N VAL A 91 -5.78 -3.60 6.00
CA VAL A 91 -4.43 -4.10 5.71
C VAL A 91 -4.47 -5.34 4.82
N SER A 92 -5.35 -6.30 5.12
CA SER A 92 -5.48 -7.54 4.33
C SER A 92 -5.91 -7.25 2.89
N ASP A 93 -6.96 -6.44 2.71
CA ASP A 93 -7.46 -6.08 1.38
C ASP A 93 -6.38 -5.32 0.58
N THR A 94 -5.58 -4.51 1.26
CA THR A 94 -4.50 -3.73 0.65
C THR A 94 -3.31 -4.59 0.25
N ARG A 95 -2.87 -5.51 1.11
CA ARG A 95 -1.80 -6.48 0.77
C ARG A 95 -2.15 -7.27 -0.48
N ASN A 96 -3.40 -7.71 -0.61
CA ASN A 96 -3.87 -8.41 -1.80
C ASN A 96 -3.73 -7.54 -3.06
N LYS A 97 -4.04 -6.24 -2.99
CA LYS A 97 -3.85 -5.31 -4.11
C LYS A 97 -2.37 -5.13 -4.47
N VAL A 98 -1.51 -4.93 -3.47
CA VAL A 98 -0.06 -4.79 -3.67
C VAL A 98 0.52 -6.05 -4.31
N MET A 99 0.12 -7.24 -3.83
CA MET A 99 0.54 -8.52 -4.40
C MET A 99 0.14 -8.66 -5.87
N VAL A 100 -1.13 -8.42 -6.20
CA VAL A 100 -1.63 -8.49 -7.58
C VAL A 100 -0.90 -7.52 -8.51
N LEU A 101 -0.62 -6.29 -8.04
CA LEU A 101 0.15 -5.31 -8.81
C LEU A 101 1.60 -5.77 -9.00
N THR A 102 2.24 -6.29 -7.95
CA THR A 102 3.62 -6.81 -8.01
C THR A 102 3.74 -7.97 -8.99
N GLU A 103 2.77 -8.89 -9.03
CA GLU A 103 2.77 -10.01 -9.97
C GLU A 103 2.50 -9.59 -11.43
N SER A 104 1.94 -8.39 -11.63
CA SER A 104 1.57 -7.90 -12.96
C SER A 104 2.64 -7.07 -13.67
N VAL A 105 3.72 -6.72 -12.95
CA VAL A 105 4.81 -5.84 -13.41
C VAL A 105 6.07 -6.65 -13.65
#